data_AF-A0A1J3JCA1-F1
#
_entry.id   AF-A0A1J3JCA1-F1
#
_cell.length_a   1.000
_cell.length_b   1.000
_cell.length_c   1.000
_cell.angle_alpha   90.00
_cell.angle_beta   90.00
_cell.angle_gamma   90.00
#
_symmetry.space_group_name_H-M   'P 1'
#
loop_
_entity.id
_entity.type
_entity.pdbx_description
1 polymer ?
#
loop_
_entity_poly.entity_id
_entity_poly.type
_entity_poly.pdbx_seq_one_letter_code
_entity_poly.pdbx_strand_id
1 'polypeptide(L)'
;GKLPEPAIRLYTRQILKGLIYLHERGIVHCDLKSQNVLVEENGVISKIADMGCAKPVDKLEFSGTPAFMAPEVARGEEQRFPADMWALGCTVIEMMTGSNPWPELNGVVPAMYKIGFSGESPEIPGWISEKAKDFLMNCLKKDPKQRWTVEELLKHPFLDHDEESQSSDCLNSSSPSNVLDQRFWDSCEASENHSISMDHEDPFADYNDSWDSLADRIEQLAGDEFSSVPDWDTVDDV
;
A
#
# COMPACT_ATOMS: atom_id res chain seq x y z
N GLY A 1 -11.31 6.56 -8.29
CA GLY A 1 -10.71 7.79 -8.84
C GLY A 1 -9.27 7.50 -9.26
N LYS A 2 -8.64 8.38 -10.04
CA LYS A 2 -7.22 8.24 -10.45
C LYS A 2 -6.29 8.38 -9.25
N LEU A 3 -5.22 7.59 -9.21
CA LEU A 3 -4.18 7.64 -8.18
C LEU A 3 -2.84 8.14 -8.74
N PRO A 4 -2.00 8.80 -7.93
CA PRO A 4 -0.65 9.16 -8.34
C PRO A 4 0.28 7.93 -8.35
N GLU A 5 1.28 7.95 -9.24
CA GLU A 5 2.19 6.81 -9.46
C GLU A 5 2.86 6.27 -8.17
N PRO A 6 3.32 7.11 -7.21
CA PRO A 6 3.88 6.61 -5.95
C PRO A 6 2.90 5.75 -5.13
N ALA A 7 1.61 6.12 -5.10
CA ALA A 7 0.58 5.33 -4.41
C ALA A 7 0.30 4.03 -5.17
N ILE A 8 0.21 4.10 -6.51
CA ILE A 8 0.02 2.92 -7.37
C ILE A 8 1.17 1.94 -7.17
N ARG A 9 2.40 2.43 -7.12
CA ARG A 9 3.60 1.63 -6.85
C ARG A 9 3.52 0.92 -5.50
N LEU A 10 3.16 1.66 -4.46
CA LEU A 10 2.99 1.14 -3.10
C LEU A 10 1.96 0.00 -3.06
N TYR A 11 0.78 0.21 -3.64
CA TYR A 11 -0.29 -0.79 -3.65
C TYR A 11 0.05 -1.98 -4.56
N THR A 12 0.62 -1.74 -5.75
CA THR A 12 1.04 -2.81 -6.68
C THR A 12 2.03 -3.75 -6.02
N ARG A 13 3.01 -3.22 -5.28
CA ARG A 13 3.97 -4.04 -4.53
C ARG A 13 3.28 -4.90 -3.46
N GLN A 14 2.27 -4.38 -2.77
CA GLN A 14 1.53 -5.12 -1.75
C GLN A 14 0.59 -6.17 -2.36
N ILE A 15 -0.06 -5.86 -3.48
CA ILE A 15 -0.85 -6.81 -4.27
C ILE A 15 0.04 -7.97 -4.72
N LEU A 16 1.22 -7.68 -5.28
CA LEU A 16 2.17 -8.74 -5.69
C LEU A 16 2.60 -9.62 -4.51
N LYS A 17 2.84 -9.06 -3.31
CA LYS A 17 3.10 -9.87 -2.11
C LYS A 17 1.92 -10.79 -1.74
N GLY A 18 0.70 -10.30 -1.90
CA GLY A 18 -0.51 -11.11 -1.73
C GLY A 18 -0.61 -12.22 -2.79
N LEU A 19 -0.30 -11.92 -4.05
CA LEU A 19 -0.29 -12.91 -5.13
C LEU A 19 0.78 -13.99 -4.93
N ILE A 20 1.99 -13.63 -4.48
CA ILE A 20 3.03 -14.62 -4.08
C ILE A 20 2.42 -15.62 -3.10
N TYR A 21 1.77 -15.12 -2.04
CA TYR A 21 1.23 -15.97 -0.99
C TYR A 21 0.19 -16.97 -1.52
N LEU A 22 -0.66 -16.52 -2.46
CA LEU A 22 -1.67 -17.36 -3.10
C LEU A 22 -1.05 -18.37 -4.07
N HIS A 23 -0.15 -17.92 -4.94
CA HIS A 23 0.45 -18.73 -5.99
C HIS A 23 1.34 -19.85 -5.41
N GLU A 24 2.10 -19.57 -4.34
CA GLU A 24 2.87 -20.58 -3.59
C GLU A 24 1.99 -21.70 -2.99
N ARG A 25 0.70 -21.43 -2.76
CA ARG A 25 -0.28 -22.39 -2.24
C ARG A 25 -1.09 -23.08 -3.35
N GLY A 26 -0.72 -22.87 -4.60
CA GLY A 26 -1.47 -23.44 -5.71
C GLY A 26 -2.81 -22.76 -5.95
N ILE A 27 -3.02 -21.51 -5.52
CA ILE A 27 -4.29 -20.80 -5.63
C ILE A 27 -4.18 -19.68 -6.66
N VAL A 28 -5.13 -19.62 -7.58
CA VAL A 28 -5.31 -18.52 -8.54
C VAL A 28 -6.45 -17.64 -8.02
N HIS A 29 -6.28 -16.31 -8.04
CA HIS A 29 -7.28 -15.38 -7.51
C HIS A 29 -8.50 -15.24 -8.44
N CYS A 30 -8.27 -15.20 -9.76
CA CYS A 30 -9.27 -15.15 -10.83
C CYS A 30 -10.13 -13.87 -10.94
N ASP A 31 -10.25 -13.04 -9.91
CA ASP A 31 -11.00 -11.77 -9.97
C ASP A 31 -10.22 -10.59 -9.36
N LEU A 32 -8.95 -10.43 -9.75
CA LEU A 32 -8.13 -9.29 -9.30
C LEU A 32 -8.53 -8.00 -10.04
N LYS A 33 -8.92 -6.98 -9.28
CA LYS A 33 -9.33 -5.64 -9.73
C LYS A 33 -9.27 -4.67 -8.56
N SER A 34 -9.30 -3.35 -8.80
CA SER A 34 -9.15 -2.38 -7.70
C SER A 34 -10.25 -2.47 -6.65
N GLN A 35 -11.47 -2.88 -7.03
CA GLN A 35 -12.58 -3.07 -6.08
C GLN A 35 -12.33 -4.22 -5.09
N ASN A 36 -11.44 -5.16 -5.44
CA ASN A 36 -11.06 -6.31 -4.62
C ASN A 36 -9.72 -6.08 -3.90
N VAL A 37 -9.24 -4.83 -3.84
CA VAL A 37 -8.07 -4.41 -3.06
C VAL A 37 -8.54 -3.47 -1.96
N LEU A 38 -8.49 -3.95 -0.72
CA LEU A 38 -8.87 -3.16 0.45
C LEU A 38 -7.68 -2.35 0.93
N VAL A 39 -7.88 -1.06 1.15
CA VAL A 39 -6.87 -0.14 1.69
C VAL A 39 -7.28 0.27 3.10
N GLU A 40 -6.35 0.23 4.04
CA GLU A 40 -6.57 0.70 5.40
C GLU A 40 -6.83 2.22 5.45
N GLU A 41 -7.43 2.72 6.53
CA GLU A 41 -7.78 4.14 6.69
C GLU A 41 -6.57 5.08 6.56
N ASN A 42 -5.39 4.62 7.00
CA ASN A 42 -4.14 5.36 6.88
C ASN A 42 -3.59 5.45 5.44
N GLY A 43 -4.16 4.71 4.49
CA GLY A 43 -3.71 4.68 3.09
C GLY A 43 -2.35 3.99 2.86
N VAL A 44 -1.76 3.36 3.87
CA VAL A 44 -0.41 2.78 3.80
C VAL A 44 -0.47 1.31 3.42
N ILE A 45 -1.42 0.56 4.00
CA ILE A 45 -1.51 -0.89 3.84
C ILE A 45 -2.68 -1.24 2.92
N SER A 46 -2.45 -2.17 2.00
CA SER A 46 -3.46 -2.74 1.13
C SER A 46 -3.42 -4.27 1.13
N LYS A 47 -4.58 -4.92 1.05
CA LYS A 47 -4.73 -6.38 1.00
C LYS A 47 -5.66 -6.80 -0.13
N ILE A 48 -5.33 -7.92 -0.77
CA ILE A 48 -6.25 -8.60 -1.68
C ILE A 48 -7.44 -9.13 -0.88
N ALA A 49 -8.64 -8.96 -1.41
CA ALA A 49 -9.89 -9.42 -0.83
C ALA A 49 -10.74 -10.14 -1.90
N ASP A 50 -11.90 -10.64 -1.46
CA ASP A 50 -12.85 -11.38 -2.30
C ASP A 50 -12.27 -12.63 -2.98
N MET A 51 -12.16 -13.69 -2.19
CA MET A 51 -11.74 -15.02 -2.66
C MET A 51 -12.90 -15.81 -3.31
N GLY A 52 -14.04 -15.18 -3.63
CA GLY A 52 -15.22 -15.87 -4.16
C GLY A 52 -15.01 -16.53 -5.52
N CYS A 53 -14.07 -16.00 -6.31
CA CYS A 53 -13.66 -16.58 -7.59
C CYS A 53 -12.38 -17.44 -7.50
N ALA A 54 -11.69 -17.39 -6.37
CA ALA A 54 -10.39 -18.04 -6.21
C ALA A 54 -10.53 -19.56 -6.24
N LYS A 55 -9.55 -20.24 -6.83
CA LYS A 55 -9.58 -21.69 -7.03
C LYS A 55 -8.20 -22.32 -6.97
N PRO A 56 -8.09 -23.62 -6.64
CA PRO A 56 -6.88 -24.38 -6.89
C PRO A 56 -6.52 -24.32 -8.37
N VAL A 57 -5.23 -24.18 -8.66
CA VAL A 57 -4.69 -23.96 -10.01
C VAL A 57 -5.13 -25.07 -10.97
N ASP A 58 -5.28 -26.31 -10.49
CA ASP A 58 -5.64 -27.50 -11.28
C ASP A 58 -7.11 -27.62 -11.67
N LYS A 59 -7.97 -26.71 -11.17
CA LYS A 59 -9.37 -26.67 -11.61
C LYS A 59 -9.50 -25.97 -12.96
N LEU A 60 -10.33 -26.53 -13.84
CA LEU A 60 -10.56 -26.03 -15.19
C LEU A 60 -11.62 -24.91 -15.29
N GLU A 61 -12.39 -24.68 -14.22
CA GLU A 61 -13.41 -23.63 -14.18
C GLU A 61 -12.77 -22.24 -14.37
N PHE A 62 -13.42 -21.38 -15.16
CA PHE A 62 -13.04 -19.98 -15.29
C PHE A 62 -14.09 -19.06 -14.66
N SER A 63 -13.64 -17.97 -14.06
CA SER A 63 -14.46 -17.03 -13.30
C SER A 63 -13.86 -15.63 -13.36
N GLY A 64 -14.58 -14.66 -12.79
CA GLY A 64 -14.13 -13.27 -12.63
C GLY A 64 -14.78 -12.29 -13.58
N THR A 65 -14.26 -11.07 -13.57
CA THR A 65 -14.81 -9.93 -14.30
C THR A 65 -14.30 -9.92 -15.75
N PRO A 66 -15.17 -9.98 -16.78
CA PRO A 66 -14.76 -10.12 -18.18
C PRO A 66 -13.72 -9.11 -18.67
N ALA A 67 -13.81 -7.85 -18.25
CA ALA A 67 -12.86 -6.79 -18.64
C ALA A 67 -11.43 -7.01 -18.12
N PHE A 68 -11.25 -7.85 -17.09
CA PHE A 68 -9.97 -8.17 -16.46
C PHE A 68 -9.46 -9.55 -16.86
N MET A 69 -10.22 -10.32 -17.63
CA MET A 69 -9.81 -11.64 -18.09
C MET A 69 -8.62 -11.54 -19.02
N ALA A 70 -7.69 -12.47 -18.89
CA ALA A 70 -6.60 -12.63 -19.83
C ALA A 70 -7.11 -13.17 -21.19
N PRO A 71 -6.41 -12.92 -22.31
CA PRO A 71 -6.85 -13.38 -23.63
C PRO A 71 -7.12 -14.88 -23.71
N GLU A 72 -6.27 -15.69 -23.07
CA GLU A 72 -6.46 -17.14 -22.98
C GLU A 72 -7.76 -17.52 -22.25
N VAL A 73 -8.05 -16.85 -21.13
CA VAL A 73 -9.27 -17.09 -20.35
C VAL A 73 -10.52 -16.67 -21.13
N ALA A 74 -10.44 -15.53 -21.83
CA ALA A 74 -11.53 -15.04 -22.68
C ALA A 74 -11.82 -15.97 -23.88
N ARG A 75 -10.83 -16.75 -24.33
CA ARG A 75 -10.99 -17.82 -25.34
C ARG A 75 -11.52 -19.14 -24.76
N GLY A 76 -11.71 -19.23 -23.44
CA GLY A 76 -12.11 -20.46 -22.77
C GLY A 76 -10.96 -21.46 -22.56
N GLU A 77 -9.71 -20.99 -22.65
CA GLU A 77 -8.53 -21.78 -22.32
C GLU A 77 -8.30 -21.77 -20.79
N GLU A 78 -7.21 -22.39 -20.33
CA GLU A 78 -6.96 -22.56 -18.90
C GLU A 78 -6.67 -21.23 -18.17
N GLN A 79 -7.39 -21.00 -17.07
CA GLN A 79 -7.11 -19.90 -16.14
C GLN A 79 -6.14 -20.36 -15.05
N ARG A 80 -4.88 -19.97 -15.18
CA ARG A 80 -3.74 -20.32 -14.29
C ARG A 80 -3.07 -19.03 -13.73
N PHE A 81 -1.96 -19.15 -13.00
CA PHE A 81 -1.25 -18.01 -12.40
C PHE A 81 -0.96 -16.84 -13.35
N PRO A 82 -0.58 -17.04 -14.62
CA PRO A 82 -0.37 -15.91 -15.54
C PRO A 82 -1.63 -15.06 -15.73
N ALA A 83 -2.84 -15.62 -15.59
CA ALA A 83 -4.07 -14.87 -15.72
C ALA A 83 -4.20 -13.77 -14.64
N ASP A 84 -3.74 -14.04 -13.41
CA ASP A 84 -3.69 -13.03 -12.35
C ASP A 84 -2.70 -11.90 -12.69
N MET A 85 -1.64 -12.20 -13.45
CA MET A 85 -0.66 -11.18 -13.87
C MET A 85 -1.21 -10.24 -14.93
N TRP A 86 -2.05 -10.75 -15.83
CA TRP A 86 -2.81 -9.90 -16.74
C TRP A 86 -3.80 -9.02 -15.97
N ALA A 87 -4.56 -9.61 -15.05
CA ALA A 87 -5.51 -8.90 -14.22
C ALA A 87 -4.83 -7.83 -13.34
N LEU A 88 -3.59 -8.08 -12.88
CA LEU A 88 -2.77 -7.07 -12.22
C LEU A 88 -2.47 -5.89 -13.15
N GLY A 89 -2.04 -6.15 -14.39
CA GLY A 89 -1.82 -5.09 -15.38
C GLY A 89 -3.06 -4.24 -15.62
N CYS A 90 -4.22 -4.88 -15.79
CA CYS A 90 -5.52 -4.21 -15.87
C CYS A 90 -5.83 -3.37 -14.61
N THR A 91 -5.54 -3.90 -13.42
CA THR A 91 -5.75 -3.21 -12.14
C THR A 91 -4.87 -1.97 -12.00
N VAL A 92 -3.61 -2.05 -12.46
CA VAL A 92 -2.69 -0.90 -12.47
C VAL A 92 -3.19 0.19 -13.43
N ILE A 93 -3.64 -0.19 -14.63
CA ILE A 93 -4.26 0.75 -15.58
C ILE A 93 -5.53 1.37 -14.99
N GLU A 94 -6.36 0.59 -14.32
CA GLU A 94 -7.57 1.07 -13.65
C GLU A 94 -7.22 2.10 -12.57
N MET A 95 -6.20 1.87 -11.74
CA MET A 95 -5.75 2.84 -10.74
C MET A 95 -5.19 4.13 -11.38
N MET A 96 -4.45 4.02 -12.49
CA MET A 96 -3.89 5.18 -13.21
C MET A 96 -4.95 6.04 -13.89
N THR A 97 -5.96 5.39 -14.49
CA THR A 97 -6.98 6.04 -15.31
C THR A 97 -8.26 6.34 -14.53
N GLY A 98 -8.46 5.69 -13.38
CA GLY A 98 -9.68 5.79 -12.59
C GLY A 98 -10.92 5.22 -13.32
N SER A 99 -10.70 4.46 -14.39
CA SER A 99 -11.71 3.90 -15.29
C SER A 99 -11.40 2.46 -15.62
N ASN A 100 -12.40 1.72 -16.10
CA ASN A 100 -12.22 0.34 -16.56
C ASN A 100 -11.09 0.25 -17.60
N PRO A 101 -10.26 -0.83 -17.61
CA PRO A 101 -9.20 -1.03 -18.61
C PRO A 101 -9.70 -1.03 -20.06
N TRP A 102 -10.99 -1.23 -20.29
CA TRP A 102 -11.64 -1.16 -21.60
C TRP A 102 -12.93 -0.30 -21.53
N PRO A 103 -12.80 1.03 -21.54
CA PRO A 103 -13.95 1.93 -21.34
C PRO A 103 -15.05 1.80 -22.40
N GLU A 104 -14.70 1.35 -23.61
CA GLU A 104 -15.60 1.17 -24.74
C GLU A 104 -16.41 -0.14 -24.68
N LEU A 105 -16.00 -1.09 -23.83
CA LEU A 105 -16.61 -2.40 -23.76
C LEU A 105 -17.88 -2.39 -22.90
N ASN A 106 -19.01 -2.56 -23.57
CA ASN A 106 -20.32 -2.72 -22.93
C ASN A 106 -20.80 -4.16 -23.03
N GLY A 107 -20.85 -4.86 -21.90
CA GLY A 107 -21.37 -6.21 -21.79
C GLY A 107 -20.33 -7.33 -21.93
N VAL A 108 -20.70 -8.51 -21.46
CA VAL A 108 -19.81 -9.67 -21.29
C VAL A 108 -19.33 -10.22 -22.63
N VAL A 109 -20.25 -10.43 -23.58
CA VAL A 109 -19.93 -11.08 -24.88
C VAL A 109 -18.99 -10.22 -25.74
N PRO A 110 -19.23 -8.91 -25.95
CA PRO A 110 -18.30 -8.07 -26.69
C PRO A 110 -16.92 -8.00 -26.03
N ALA A 111 -16.87 -7.99 -24.69
CA ALA A 111 -15.60 -7.99 -23.96
C ALA A 111 -14.79 -9.26 -24.20
N MET A 112 -15.41 -10.43 -24.07
CA MET A 112 -14.75 -11.71 -24.34
C MET A 112 -14.26 -11.81 -25.79
N TYR A 113 -15.07 -11.38 -26.75
CA TYR A 113 -14.67 -11.41 -28.16
C TYR A 113 -13.47 -10.50 -28.43
N LYS A 114 -13.53 -9.24 -27.95
CA LYS A 114 -12.43 -8.29 -28.13
C LYS A 114 -11.15 -8.80 -27.47
N ILE A 115 -11.20 -9.11 -26.18
CA ILE A 115 -10.03 -9.53 -25.40
C ILE A 115 -9.44 -10.85 -25.93
N GLY A 116 -10.29 -11.82 -26.27
CA GLY A 116 -9.85 -13.15 -26.69
C GLY A 116 -9.29 -13.20 -28.12
N PHE A 117 -9.85 -12.39 -29.04
CA PHE A 117 -9.68 -12.60 -30.48
C PHE A 117 -9.24 -11.38 -31.29
N SER A 118 -9.32 -10.13 -30.78
CA SER A 118 -8.86 -8.97 -31.56
C SER A 118 -7.34 -8.86 -31.64
N GLY A 119 -6.64 -9.46 -30.68
CA GLY A 119 -5.21 -9.23 -30.50
C GLY A 119 -4.89 -7.82 -30.00
N GLU A 120 -5.84 -7.11 -29.42
CA GLU A 120 -5.57 -5.85 -28.70
C GLU A 120 -5.23 -6.13 -27.23
N SER A 121 -4.59 -5.16 -26.59
CA SER A 121 -4.37 -5.13 -25.13
C SER A 121 -4.97 -3.82 -24.58
N PRO A 122 -5.25 -3.72 -23.28
CA PRO A 122 -5.68 -2.46 -22.68
C PRO A 122 -4.72 -1.33 -23.04
N GLU A 123 -5.26 -0.12 -23.24
CA GLU A 123 -4.44 1.04 -23.60
C GLU A 123 -3.57 1.45 -22.39
N ILE A 124 -2.25 1.45 -22.59
CA ILE A 124 -1.31 1.98 -21.60
C ILE A 124 -1.30 3.51 -21.73
N PRO A 125 -1.60 4.27 -20.67
CA PRO A 125 -1.64 5.72 -20.77
C PRO A 125 -0.29 6.33 -21.13
N GLY A 126 -0.26 7.24 -22.10
CA GLY A 126 0.99 7.83 -22.59
C GLY A 126 1.73 8.71 -21.59
N TRP A 127 1.03 9.22 -20.56
CA TRP A 127 1.55 10.19 -19.58
C TRP A 127 2.24 9.59 -18.35
N ILE A 128 2.33 8.26 -18.24
CA ILE A 128 3.00 7.58 -17.11
C ILE A 128 4.49 7.43 -17.35
N SER A 129 5.27 7.12 -16.30
CA SER A 129 6.71 6.92 -16.43
C SER A 129 7.07 5.76 -17.37
N GLU A 130 8.27 5.80 -17.97
CA GLU A 130 8.76 4.70 -18.81
C GLU A 130 8.90 3.38 -18.01
N LYS A 131 9.25 3.47 -16.72
CA LYS A 131 9.26 2.31 -15.81
C LYS A 131 7.86 1.71 -15.67
N ALA A 132 6.83 2.54 -15.51
CA ALA A 132 5.45 2.08 -15.42
C ALA A 132 4.95 1.45 -16.73
N LYS A 133 5.32 2.04 -17.88
CA LYS A 133 5.02 1.46 -19.20
C LYS A 133 5.66 0.08 -19.36
N ASP A 134 6.95 -0.05 -19.05
CA ASP A 134 7.67 -1.32 -19.14
C ASP A 134 7.07 -2.40 -18.21
N PHE A 135 6.72 -2.02 -16.98
CA PHE A 135 6.03 -2.91 -16.04
C PHE A 135 4.71 -3.44 -16.64
N LEU A 136 3.88 -2.55 -17.18
CA LEU A 136 2.61 -2.91 -17.82
C LEU A 136 2.81 -3.78 -19.06
N MET A 137 3.83 -3.52 -19.88
CA MET A 137 4.16 -4.34 -21.05
C MET A 137 4.55 -5.78 -20.67
N ASN A 138 5.17 -5.99 -19.51
CA ASN A 138 5.51 -7.31 -18.99
C ASN A 138 4.30 -8.03 -18.36
N CYS A 139 3.35 -7.29 -17.77
CA CYS A 139 2.06 -7.83 -17.32
C CYS A 139 1.12 -8.22 -18.47
N LEU A 140 1.10 -7.42 -19.55
CA LEU A 140 0.12 -7.53 -20.64
C LEU A 140 0.64 -8.32 -21.86
N LYS A 141 1.59 -9.22 -21.66
CA LYS A 141 2.01 -10.18 -22.70
C LYS A 141 0.83 -11.11 -23.02
N LYS A 142 0.52 -11.24 -24.32
CA LYS A 142 -0.60 -12.06 -24.81
C LYS A 142 -0.36 -13.56 -24.61
N ASP A 143 0.88 -14.01 -24.87
CA ASP A 143 1.27 -15.38 -24.57
C ASP A 143 1.48 -15.49 -23.05
N PRO A 144 0.69 -16.29 -22.32
CA PRO A 144 0.85 -16.48 -20.88
C PRO A 144 2.24 -17.00 -20.49
N LYS A 145 2.96 -17.68 -21.40
CA LYS A 145 4.33 -18.17 -21.14
C LYS A 145 5.40 -17.08 -21.19
N GLN A 146 5.09 -15.96 -21.84
CA GLN A 146 5.99 -14.79 -21.93
C GLN A 146 5.68 -13.74 -20.87
N ARG A 147 4.55 -13.90 -20.17
CA ARG A 147 4.09 -13.00 -19.12
C ARG A 147 4.94 -13.21 -17.88
N TRP A 148 5.45 -12.12 -17.32
CA TRP A 148 6.30 -12.20 -16.15
C TRP A 148 5.54 -12.74 -14.95
N THR A 149 6.23 -13.53 -14.15
CA THR A 149 5.78 -14.09 -12.88
C THR A 149 5.72 -13.02 -11.78
N VAL A 150 5.11 -13.35 -10.65
CA VAL A 150 5.04 -12.46 -9.49
C VAL A 150 6.44 -12.11 -8.98
N GLU A 151 7.34 -13.10 -8.95
CA GLU A 151 8.72 -12.97 -8.48
C GLU A 151 9.57 -12.07 -9.38
N GLU A 152 9.33 -12.12 -10.70
CA GLU A 152 9.99 -11.25 -11.68
C GLU A 152 9.48 -9.82 -11.56
N LEU A 153 8.15 -9.64 -11.47
CA LEU A 153 7.53 -8.31 -11.37
C LEU A 153 7.87 -7.61 -10.05
N LEU A 154 8.03 -8.34 -8.94
CA LEU A 154 8.46 -7.77 -7.66
C LEU A 154 9.85 -7.15 -7.70
N LYS A 155 10.71 -7.58 -8.64
CA LYS A 155 12.06 -7.05 -8.85
C LYS A 155 12.10 -5.96 -9.91
N HIS A 156 10.95 -5.58 -10.47
CA HIS A 156 10.91 -4.62 -11.56
C HIS A 156 11.18 -3.19 -11.07
N PRO A 157 12.00 -2.37 -11.77
CA PRO A 157 12.38 -1.03 -11.33
C PRO A 157 11.23 -0.04 -11.10
N PHE A 158 10.06 -0.32 -11.66
CA PHE A 158 8.83 0.42 -11.37
C PHE A 158 8.48 0.41 -9.88
N LEU A 159 8.82 -0.67 -9.16
CA LEU A 159 8.48 -0.85 -7.75
C LEU A 159 9.53 -0.29 -6.77
N ASP A 160 10.67 0.14 -7.29
CA ASP A 160 11.73 0.77 -6.52
C ASP A 160 11.26 2.13 -5.98
N HIS A 161 11.75 2.49 -4.80
CA HIS A 161 11.56 3.84 -4.31
C HIS A 161 12.34 4.80 -5.21
N ASP A 162 11.75 5.93 -5.57
CA ASP A 162 12.46 6.97 -6.32
C ASP A 162 13.56 7.52 -5.41
N GLU A 163 14.82 7.15 -5.66
CA GLU A 163 15.97 7.67 -4.91
C GLU A 163 16.19 9.18 -5.12
N GLU A 164 15.47 9.80 -6.06
CA GLU A 164 15.62 11.21 -6.43
C GLU A 164 15.01 12.22 -5.43
N SER A 165 14.48 11.77 -4.28
CA SER A 165 13.97 12.66 -3.21
C SER A 165 14.81 12.65 -1.92
N GLN A 166 15.99 12.02 -1.89
CA GLN A 166 16.93 12.17 -0.78
C GLN A 166 18.24 12.83 -1.26
N SER A 167 18.14 14.09 -1.68
CA SER A 167 19.28 14.98 -1.53
C SER A 167 19.47 15.23 -0.03
N SER A 168 20.43 14.50 0.55
CA SER A 168 21.29 14.90 1.66
C SER A 168 20.82 16.11 2.49
N ASP A 169 20.05 15.84 3.53
CA ASP A 169 20.11 16.56 4.82
C ASP A 169 19.63 15.61 5.93
N CYS A 170 20.31 14.46 6.04
CA CYS A 170 20.35 13.72 7.30
C CYS A 170 21.73 13.96 7.92
N LEU A 171 21.75 14.92 8.86
CA LEU A 171 22.80 15.02 9.87
C LEU A 171 23.05 13.61 10.43
N ASN A 172 24.30 13.16 10.37
CA ASN A 172 24.78 11.99 11.09
C ASN A 172 24.33 12.08 12.56
N SER A 173 23.22 11.44 12.93
CA SER A 173 22.93 11.14 14.33
C SER A 173 23.71 9.90 14.72
N SER A 174 25.04 10.04 14.75
CA SER A 174 25.87 9.14 15.53
C SER A 174 25.35 9.16 16.96
N SER A 175 24.78 8.03 17.41
CA SER A 175 24.37 7.85 18.79
C SER A 175 25.54 8.21 19.72
N PRO A 176 25.34 9.07 20.72
CA PRO A 176 26.43 9.52 21.57
C PRO A 176 26.95 8.32 22.36
N SER A 177 28.23 8.02 22.18
CA SER A 177 28.88 6.86 22.81
C SER A 177 29.41 7.18 24.21
N ASN A 178 29.21 8.40 24.72
CA ASN A 178 29.59 8.80 26.07
C ASN A 178 28.66 9.91 26.64
N VAL A 179 28.67 10.05 27.96
CA VAL A 179 27.80 10.98 28.74
C VAL A 179 28.30 12.44 28.75
N LEU A 180 29.48 12.70 28.19
CA LEU A 180 30.12 14.02 28.12
C LEU A 180 29.97 14.70 26.74
N ASP A 181 29.12 14.19 25.84
CA ASP A 181 28.90 14.84 24.55
C ASP A 181 28.06 16.11 24.71
N GLN A 182 28.76 17.24 24.79
CA GLN A 182 28.20 18.56 25.06
C GLN A 182 27.19 19.02 23.99
N ARG A 183 27.25 18.43 22.79
CA ARG A 183 26.28 18.69 21.70
C ARG A 183 24.87 18.16 21.98
N PHE A 184 24.72 17.21 22.91
CA PHE A 184 23.41 16.67 23.29
C PHE A 184 22.62 17.67 24.14
N TRP A 185 23.28 18.36 25.07
CA TRP A 185 22.64 19.33 25.95
C TRP A 185 22.40 20.69 25.29
N ASP A 186 23.31 21.11 24.39
CA ASP A 186 23.15 22.35 23.61
C ASP A 186 21.91 22.31 22.67
N SER A 187 21.39 21.11 22.36
CA SER A 187 20.16 20.90 21.57
C SER A 187 18.87 21.11 22.37
N CYS A 188 18.91 21.04 23.70
CA CYS A 188 17.72 21.17 24.55
C CYS A 188 17.54 22.58 25.13
N GLU A 189 18.57 23.42 25.11
CA GLU A 189 18.47 24.83 25.56
C GLU A 189 18.17 25.81 24.40
N ALA A 190 18.06 25.34 23.16
CA ALA A 190 17.76 26.17 22.00
C ALA A 190 16.26 26.30 21.66
N SER A 191 15.34 25.75 22.48
CA SER A 191 13.88 25.84 22.26
C SER A 191 13.10 26.66 23.29
N GLU A 192 13.77 27.52 24.07
CA GLU A 192 13.10 28.54 24.88
C GLU A 192 13.68 29.91 24.56
N ASN A 193 13.27 30.47 23.41
CA ASN A 193 13.24 31.91 23.17
C ASN A 193 12.52 32.20 21.84
N HIS A 194 11.19 32.20 21.87
CA HIS A 194 10.45 33.03 20.93
C HIS A 194 9.37 33.81 21.69
N SER A 195 9.76 35.03 22.08
CA SER A 195 8.88 36.16 22.28
C SER A 195 8.02 36.36 21.03
N ILE A 196 6.74 36.05 21.11
CA ILE A 196 5.75 36.41 20.10
C ILE A 196 5.19 37.78 20.49
N SER A 197 5.67 38.82 19.81
CA SER A 197 4.99 40.11 19.71
C SER A 197 4.21 40.14 18.40
N MET A 198 2.88 40.09 18.49
CA MET A 198 2.00 40.53 17.40
C MET A 198 0.80 41.25 18.02
N ASP A 199 0.81 42.56 17.82
CA ASP A 199 -0.31 43.46 18.10
C ASP A 199 -1.50 43.06 17.24
N HIS A 200 -2.63 42.71 17.86
CA HIS A 200 -3.97 42.98 17.33
C HIS A 200 -4.99 42.93 18.48
N GLU A 201 -5.63 44.06 18.72
CA GLU A 201 -6.70 44.25 19.70
C GLU A 201 -7.95 43.47 19.28
N ASP A 202 -8.46 42.62 20.17
CA ASP A 202 -9.80 42.01 20.07
C ASP A 202 -10.77 42.80 20.98
N PRO A 203 -11.80 43.46 20.43
CA PRO A 203 -12.72 44.28 21.20
C PRO A 203 -14.01 43.54 21.57
N PHE A 204 -14.05 42.24 21.88
CA PHE A 204 -15.21 41.64 22.58
C PHE A 204 -14.83 40.46 23.50
N ALA A 205 -14.46 40.79 24.74
CA ALA A 205 -14.39 39.84 25.84
C ALA A 205 -15.81 39.41 26.26
N ASP A 206 -16.13 38.13 26.12
CA ASP A 206 -16.77 37.28 27.15
C ASP A 206 -16.93 35.87 26.55
N TYR A 207 -16.27 34.84 27.10
CA TYR A 207 -16.85 33.51 27.31
C TYR A 207 -15.84 32.63 28.05
N ASN A 208 -16.26 32.29 29.25
CA ASN A 208 -15.70 31.34 30.20
C ASN A 208 -15.70 29.93 29.60
N ASP A 209 -14.55 29.24 29.56
CA ASP A 209 -14.51 27.79 29.67
C ASP A 209 -13.15 27.28 30.17
N SER A 210 -13.27 26.47 31.22
CA SER A 210 -12.22 25.86 32.04
C SER A 210 -11.37 24.89 31.24
N TRP A 211 -10.08 25.18 31.08
CA TRP A 211 -9.09 24.20 30.64
C TRP A 211 -8.39 23.67 31.88
N ASP A 212 -8.82 22.51 32.38
CA ASP A 212 -8.09 21.75 33.40
C ASP A 212 -6.66 21.50 32.91
N SER A 213 -5.68 21.92 33.72
CA SER A 213 -4.26 21.85 33.37
C SER A 213 -3.81 20.40 33.33
N LEU A 214 -2.90 20.08 32.40
CA LEU A 214 -2.24 18.78 32.30
C LEU A 214 -1.55 18.39 33.63
N ALA A 215 -1.14 19.39 34.42
CA ALA A 215 -0.56 19.19 35.75
C ALA A 215 -1.55 18.55 36.73
N ASP A 216 -2.82 18.98 36.72
CA ASP A 216 -3.85 18.49 37.65
C ASP A 216 -4.23 17.02 37.37
N ARG A 217 -4.13 16.59 36.10
CA ARG A 217 -4.35 15.19 35.70
C ARG A 217 -3.23 14.26 36.14
N ILE A 218 -1.98 14.75 36.19
CA ILE A 218 -0.82 13.96 36.61
C ILE A 218 -0.84 13.78 38.13
N GLU A 219 -1.25 14.80 38.87
CA GLU A 219 -1.33 14.76 40.33
C GLU A 219 -2.42 13.81 40.84
N GLN A 220 -3.55 13.70 40.13
CA GLN A 220 -4.62 12.73 40.44
C GLN A 220 -4.26 11.25 40.23
N LEU A 221 -3.22 10.94 39.43
CA LEU A 221 -2.75 9.57 39.24
C LEU A 221 -1.69 9.15 40.28
N ALA A 222 -1.20 10.10 41.08
CA ALA A 222 -0.03 9.91 41.94
C ALA A 222 -0.34 9.75 43.46
N GLY A 223 -1.62 9.69 43.88
CA GLY A 223 -2.01 9.37 45.26
C GLY A 223 -3.41 8.76 45.31
N ASP A 224 -3.76 7.80 46.17
CA ASP A 224 -3.07 7.24 47.33
C ASP A 224 -3.67 5.84 47.66
N GLU A 225 -2.96 5.08 48.49
CA GLU A 225 -3.41 3.88 49.23
C GLU A 225 -3.60 2.53 48.49
N PHE A 226 -2.49 1.80 48.31
CA PHE A 226 -2.45 0.39 48.69
C PHE A 226 -1.20 0.11 49.53
N SER A 227 -1.40 0.14 50.85
CA SER A 227 -0.46 -0.39 51.82
C SER A 227 -0.43 -1.92 51.71
N SER A 228 0.56 -2.44 50.99
CA SER A 228 1.21 -3.73 51.26
C SER A 228 2.25 -3.99 50.17
N VAL A 229 3.50 -3.67 50.50
CA VAL A 229 4.67 -4.09 49.72
C VAL A 229 4.63 -5.62 49.61
N PRO A 230 4.69 -6.22 48.41
CA PRO A 230 4.91 -7.65 48.29
C PRO A 230 6.34 -7.97 48.72
N ASP A 231 6.44 -8.73 49.80
CA ASP A 231 7.68 -9.34 50.29
C ASP A 231 8.20 -10.34 49.24
N TRP A 232 9.36 -10.05 48.67
CA TRP A 232 10.08 -10.91 47.72
C TRP A 232 11.39 -11.40 48.33
N ASP A 233 11.39 -11.76 49.60
CA ASP A 233 12.51 -12.51 50.18
C ASP A 233 12.51 -13.96 49.66
N THR A 234 13.48 -14.19 48.78
CA THR A 234 13.97 -15.50 48.33
C THR A 234 14.53 -16.29 49.51
N VAL A 235 14.08 -17.54 49.65
CA VAL A 235 14.83 -18.58 50.36
C VAL A 235 15.07 -19.76 49.41
N ASP A 236 16.31 -19.84 48.93
CA ASP A 236 16.94 -21.05 48.42
C ASP A 236 17.36 -21.97 49.59
N ASP A 237 17.47 -23.27 49.26
CA ASP A 237 18.09 -24.38 50.02
C ASP A 237 17.29 -24.90 51.23
N VAL A 238 16.89 -26.19 51.37
CA VAL A 238 17.48 -27.50 51.03
C VAL A 238 16.39 -28.56 50.85
#